data_AF-A0A353GJH4-F1
#
_entry.id   AF-A0A353GJH4-F1
#
_cell.length_a   1.000
_cell.length_b   1.000
_cell.length_c   1.000
_cell.angle_alpha   90.00
_cell.angle_beta   90.00
_cell.angle_gamma   90.00
#
_symmetry.space_group_name_H-M   'P 1'
#
loop_
_entity.id
_entity.type
_entity.pdbx_description
1 polymer ?
#
loop_
_entity_poly.entity_id
_entity_poly.type
_entity_poly.pdbx_seq_one_letter_code
_entity_poly.pdbx_strand_id
1 'polypeptide(L)'
;DAPISEAGWVGEKYQKTRDLVQKYLDPSEKLPALPAMIPTTSIPSFKLTETAPVFDNLPTPVAGNEPLNMEAYNQGHGCTLYRTQLPSGPAAKLKVAQAHDFAWVFVDGKQAGVMDRRSHLFSVSLPAREKAAQLDILVEAMGHVNFGKEIHDRKGLMGPVELVAEKNTTKLEGNWQAFPLPLDDKQLASLKWKAAEPIKGPAFYRGTFAMENPADTFLDLSNWGKGVIWVNGHCLARIWNIGPTQTAYLPGAWMKKGGNEVIILDLLGPTAPTIAGLEKPILDKLRPELDFASDATPKTTLVLDGVKPVYKGTFAPGSDVQVVKLPQPVKGKQFC
;
A
#
# COMPACT_ATOMS: atom_id res chain seq x y z
N ASP A 1 -1.30 -17.18 -9.38
CA ASP A 1 -1.67 -18.13 -10.45
C ASP A 1 -1.58 -19.58 -9.96
N ALA A 2 -2.41 -19.92 -8.97
CA ALA A 2 -2.51 -21.28 -8.45
C ALA A 2 -3.47 -22.11 -9.32
N PRO A 3 -3.44 -23.46 -9.25
CA PRO A 3 -4.38 -24.30 -9.99
C PRO A 3 -5.86 -23.96 -9.69
N ILE A 4 -6.16 -23.64 -8.44
CA ILE A 4 -7.46 -23.14 -7.98
C ILE A 4 -7.33 -21.62 -7.79
N SER A 5 -8.22 -20.84 -8.38
CA SER A 5 -8.18 -19.37 -8.33
C SER A 5 -8.64 -18.80 -6.99
N GLU A 6 -8.56 -17.47 -6.83
CA GLU A 6 -9.01 -16.73 -5.63
C GLU A 6 -10.47 -17.04 -5.24
N ALA A 7 -11.39 -17.04 -6.22
CA ALA A 7 -12.79 -17.42 -6.02
C ALA A 7 -13.05 -18.96 -6.01
N GLY A 8 -12.02 -19.78 -5.85
CA GLY A 8 -12.18 -21.24 -5.79
C GLY A 8 -12.44 -21.92 -7.15
N TRP A 9 -12.31 -21.20 -8.27
CA TRP A 9 -12.54 -21.77 -9.59
C TRP A 9 -11.36 -22.60 -10.07
N VAL A 10 -11.68 -23.67 -10.80
CA VAL A 10 -10.69 -24.50 -11.47
C VAL A 10 -10.51 -24.05 -12.93
N GLY A 11 -9.30 -24.21 -13.45
CA GLY A 11 -8.97 -23.91 -14.84
C GLY A 11 -7.98 -24.90 -15.44
N GLU A 12 -7.33 -24.51 -16.53
CA GLU A 12 -6.41 -25.37 -17.28
C GLU A 12 -5.30 -25.97 -16.41
N LYS A 13 -4.69 -25.14 -15.54
CA LYS A 13 -3.62 -25.59 -14.64
C LYS A 13 -4.10 -26.65 -13.65
N TYR A 14 -5.31 -26.50 -13.10
CA TYR A 14 -5.93 -27.54 -12.26
C TYR A 14 -6.15 -28.82 -13.05
N GLN A 15 -6.72 -28.73 -14.26
CA GLN A 15 -6.98 -29.92 -15.06
C GLN A 15 -5.69 -30.68 -15.38
N LYS A 16 -4.64 -29.99 -15.83
CA LYS A 16 -3.32 -30.60 -16.08
C LYS A 16 -2.72 -31.25 -14.84
N THR A 17 -2.86 -30.60 -13.68
CA THR A 17 -2.37 -31.15 -12.40
C THR A 17 -3.18 -32.39 -12.01
N ARG A 18 -4.50 -32.35 -12.17
CA ARG A 18 -5.42 -33.44 -11.87
C ARG A 18 -5.17 -34.65 -12.78
N ASP A 19 -4.98 -34.42 -14.08
CA ASP A 19 -4.68 -35.46 -15.07
C ASP A 19 -3.33 -36.13 -14.79
N LEU A 20 -2.35 -35.38 -14.29
CA LEU A 20 -1.07 -35.93 -13.86
C LEU A 20 -1.26 -36.86 -12.65
N VAL A 21 -1.92 -36.38 -11.60
CA VAL A 21 -2.16 -37.16 -10.37
C VAL A 21 -2.94 -38.45 -10.67
N GLN A 22 -3.93 -38.38 -11.56
CA GLN A 22 -4.75 -39.55 -11.95
C GLN A 22 -3.93 -40.71 -12.53
N LYS A 23 -2.76 -40.45 -13.15
CA LYS A 23 -1.88 -41.49 -13.71
C LYS A 23 -1.11 -42.29 -12.66
N TYR A 24 -1.03 -41.77 -11.43
CA TYR A 24 -0.30 -42.39 -10.33
C TYR A 24 -1.21 -42.99 -9.26
N LEU A 25 -2.53 -43.02 -9.50
CA LEU A 25 -3.47 -43.72 -8.64
C LEU A 25 -3.42 -45.23 -8.89
N ASP A 26 -3.76 -46.00 -7.85
CA ASP A 26 -3.99 -47.43 -8.02
C ASP A 26 -5.12 -47.66 -9.03
N PRO A 27 -5.09 -48.74 -9.84
CA PRO A 27 -6.09 -48.98 -10.88
C PRO A 27 -7.54 -49.04 -10.37
N SER A 28 -7.75 -49.36 -9.09
CA SER A 28 -9.06 -49.39 -8.43
C SER A 28 -9.55 -48.00 -7.98
N GLU A 29 -8.68 -47.00 -7.91
CA GLU A 29 -8.98 -45.68 -7.40
C GLU A 29 -9.39 -44.71 -8.52
N LYS A 30 -10.28 -43.79 -8.16
CA LYS A 30 -10.72 -42.69 -9.04
C LYS A 30 -10.74 -41.40 -8.24
N LEU A 31 -10.28 -40.32 -8.85
CA LEU A 31 -10.42 -39.01 -8.22
C LEU A 31 -11.92 -38.63 -8.09
N PRO A 32 -12.31 -37.98 -6.99
CA PRO A 32 -13.70 -37.57 -6.77
C PRO A 32 -14.14 -36.54 -7.81
N ALA A 33 -15.44 -36.49 -8.12
CA ALA A 33 -16.00 -35.47 -9.00
C ALA A 33 -15.68 -34.06 -8.49
N LEU A 34 -15.62 -33.10 -9.42
CA LEU A 34 -15.38 -31.71 -9.06
C LEU A 34 -16.61 -31.12 -8.35
N PRO A 35 -16.41 -30.32 -7.28
CA PRO A 35 -17.49 -29.51 -6.74
C PRO A 35 -18.06 -28.58 -7.81
N ALA A 36 -19.35 -28.24 -7.67
CA ALA A 36 -19.96 -27.21 -8.50
C ALA A 36 -19.23 -25.88 -8.30
N MET A 37 -19.06 -25.13 -9.40
CA MET A 37 -18.47 -23.79 -9.34
C MET A 37 -19.37 -22.87 -8.52
N ILE A 38 -18.78 -22.11 -7.60
CA ILE A 38 -19.52 -21.09 -6.85
C ILE A 38 -19.89 -19.97 -7.83
N PRO A 39 -21.19 -19.62 -7.95
CA PRO A 39 -21.63 -18.58 -8.87
C PRO A 39 -21.21 -17.20 -8.39
N THR A 40 -20.96 -16.32 -9.35
CA THR A 40 -20.78 -14.90 -9.09
C THR A 40 -22.00 -14.09 -9.51
N THR A 41 -22.09 -12.88 -9.01
CA THR A 41 -23.12 -11.89 -9.36
C THR A 41 -22.50 -10.51 -9.61
N SER A 42 -23.22 -9.68 -10.34
CA SER A 42 -22.90 -8.27 -10.50
C SER A 42 -23.66 -7.40 -9.49
N ILE A 43 -23.05 -6.32 -9.03
CA ILE A 43 -23.72 -5.26 -8.28
C ILE A 43 -23.74 -4.00 -9.16
N PRO A 44 -24.91 -3.42 -9.46
CA PRO A 44 -24.99 -2.17 -10.20
C PRO A 44 -24.15 -1.07 -9.53
N SER A 45 -23.57 -0.17 -10.33
CA SER A 45 -22.76 0.92 -9.78
C SER A 45 -23.56 1.73 -8.74
N PHE A 46 -22.97 1.95 -7.58
CA PHE A 46 -23.53 2.75 -6.50
C PHE A 46 -22.50 3.76 -5.98
N LYS A 47 -22.98 4.80 -5.30
CA LYS A 47 -22.15 5.88 -4.75
C LYS A 47 -21.92 5.64 -3.25
N LEU A 48 -20.73 6.00 -2.77
CA LEU A 48 -20.48 6.19 -1.35
C LEU A 48 -20.85 7.64 -1.02
N THR A 49 -21.98 7.81 -0.34
CA THR A 49 -22.67 9.10 -0.14
C THR A 49 -22.32 9.80 1.15
N GLU A 50 -21.48 9.19 1.99
CA GLU A 50 -21.01 9.78 3.23
C GLU A 50 -19.49 9.79 3.29
N THR A 51 -18.92 10.77 4.00
CA THR A 51 -17.49 10.92 4.18
C THR A 51 -17.13 11.27 5.62
N ALA A 52 -15.91 10.92 6.04
CA ALA A 52 -15.31 11.34 7.30
C ALA A 52 -13.81 11.62 7.06
N PRO A 53 -13.38 12.89 6.89
CA PRO A 53 -11.96 13.22 6.71
C PRO A 53 -11.12 12.72 7.88
N VAL A 54 -9.93 12.16 7.60
CA VAL A 54 -9.04 11.61 8.64
C VAL A 54 -8.66 12.68 9.66
N PHE A 55 -8.33 13.89 9.20
CA PHE A 55 -7.92 15.00 10.08
C PHE A 55 -9.02 15.52 11.00
N ASP A 56 -10.30 15.35 10.63
CA ASP A 56 -11.45 15.72 11.45
C ASP A 56 -11.82 14.64 12.47
N ASN A 57 -11.25 13.44 12.34
CA ASN A 57 -11.59 12.22 13.08
C ASN A 57 -10.36 11.60 13.78
N LEU A 58 -9.41 12.45 14.18
CA LEU A 58 -8.23 12.00 14.91
C LEU A 58 -8.59 11.58 16.34
N PRO A 59 -7.99 10.50 16.86
CA PRO A 59 -8.15 10.08 18.25
C PRO A 59 -7.39 11.03 19.21
N THR A 60 -7.39 10.72 20.50
CA THR A 60 -6.55 11.41 21.47
C THR A 60 -5.06 11.23 21.11
N PRO A 61 -4.26 12.31 21.03
CA PRO A 61 -2.85 12.19 20.71
C PRO A 61 -2.03 11.65 21.89
N VAL A 62 -0.93 10.99 21.55
CA VAL A 62 0.17 10.70 22.47
C VAL A 62 1.23 11.78 22.29
N ALA A 63 1.50 12.57 23.32
CA ALA A 63 2.51 13.62 23.28
C ALA A 63 3.93 13.04 23.41
N GLY A 64 4.90 13.69 22.76
CA GLY A 64 6.30 13.30 22.84
C GLY A 64 7.25 14.41 22.39
N ASN A 65 8.55 14.18 22.61
CA ASN A 65 9.60 15.10 22.16
C ASN A 65 10.09 14.80 20.73
N GLU A 66 9.80 13.60 20.22
CA GLU A 66 10.14 13.16 18.87
C GLU A 66 9.14 12.08 18.44
N PRO A 67 8.94 11.84 17.13
CA PRO A 67 8.11 10.74 16.67
C PRO A 67 8.82 9.41 16.92
N LEU A 68 8.07 8.41 17.38
CA LEU A 68 8.53 7.05 17.56
C LEU A 68 7.97 6.15 16.46
N ASN A 69 8.53 4.96 16.31
CA ASN A 69 7.90 3.92 15.47
C ASN A 69 6.53 3.51 16.04
N MET A 70 5.68 2.94 15.19
CA MET A 70 4.30 2.58 15.53
C MET A 70 4.22 1.62 16.71
N GLU A 71 5.17 0.69 16.81
CA GLU A 71 5.16 -0.32 17.86
C GLU A 71 5.43 0.28 19.25
N ALA A 72 6.14 1.41 19.33
CA ALA A 72 6.32 2.16 20.57
C ALA A 72 5.00 2.78 21.09
N TYR A 73 4.01 2.96 20.22
CA TYR A 73 2.65 3.37 20.59
C TYR A 73 1.69 2.17 20.77
N ASN A 74 2.22 0.95 20.86
CA ASN A 74 1.45 -0.29 20.92
C ASN A 74 0.54 -0.48 19.69
N GLN A 75 1.01 -0.07 18.52
CA GLN A 75 0.29 -0.19 17.24
C GLN A 75 1.08 -1.05 16.24
N GLY A 76 0.48 -2.15 15.77
CA GLY A 76 1.15 -3.07 14.83
C GLY A 76 0.75 -2.90 13.35
N HIS A 77 -0.36 -2.22 13.07
CA HIS A 77 -0.93 -2.05 11.73
C HIS A 77 -1.75 -0.76 11.61
N GLY A 78 -2.18 -0.44 10.39
CA GLY A 78 -2.98 0.75 10.08
C GLY A 78 -2.10 1.94 9.69
N CYS A 79 -2.46 3.12 10.16
CA CYS A 79 -1.75 4.37 9.89
C CYS A 79 -1.37 5.08 11.20
N THR A 80 -0.44 6.01 11.15
CA THR A 80 -0.16 6.92 12.26
C THR A 80 0.06 8.32 11.70
N LEU A 81 -0.65 9.31 12.26
CA LEU A 81 -0.36 10.71 11.97
C LEU A 81 0.61 11.25 13.01
N TYR A 82 1.70 11.84 12.55
CA TYR A 82 2.65 12.58 13.40
C TYR A 82 2.50 14.07 13.14
N ARG A 83 2.20 14.83 14.20
CA ARG A 83 1.98 16.28 14.15
C ARG A 83 3.01 17.02 14.97
N THR A 84 3.50 18.13 14.45
CA THR A 84 4.29 19.12 15.19
C THR A 84 4.16 20.51 14.54
N GLN A 85 4.92 21.48 15.03
CA GLN A 85 5.03 22.80 14.45
C GLN A 85 6.31 22.92 13.60
N LEU A 86 6.17 23.33 12.34
CA LEU A 86 7.29 23.83 11.54
C LEU A 86 7.58 25.29 11.90
N PRO A 87 8.84 25.66 12.19
CA PRO A 87 9.22 27.05 12.34
C PRO A 87 9.16 27.79 10.99
N SER A 88 9.03 29.13 11.06
CA SER A 88 9.32 29.99 9.92
C SER A 88 10.78 29.83 9.49
N GLY A 89 11.05 30.12 8.23
CA GLY A 89 12.41 30.01 7.68
C GLY A 89 12.44 29.81 6.18
N PRO A 90 13.65 29.65 5.61
CA PRO A 90 13.82 29.49 4.17
C PRO A 90 13.23 28.16 3.66
N ALA A 91 13.22 28.02 2.34
CA ALA A 91 12.97 26.74 1.70
C ALA A 91 13.95 25.69 2.24
N ALA A 92 13.46 24.49 2.49
CA ALA A 92 14.21 23.43 3.13
C ALA A 92 13.72 22.06 2.66
N LYS A 93 14.52 21.02 2.86
CA LYS A 93 14.05 19.63 2.74
C LYS A 93 13.68 19.10 4.12
N LEU A 94 12.43 18.66 4.28
CA LEU A 94 12.02 17.83 5.40
C LEU A 94 12.56 16.42 5.14
N LYS A 95 13.35 15.87 6.06
CA LYS A 95 14.01 14.58 5.91
C LYS A 95 13.79 13.72 7.15
N VAL A 96 13.65 12.42 6.93
CA VAL A 96 13.69 11.39 7.98
C VAL A 96 14.71 10.33 7.61
N ALA A 97 15.14 9.50 8.56
CA ALA A 97 16.05 8.41 8.23
C ALA A 97 15.34 7.37 7.36
N GLN A 98 14.14 6.95 7.77
CA GLN A 98 13.24 6.09 7.00
C GLN A 98 11.78 6.45 7.34
N ALA A 99 10.87 6.25 6.39
CA ALA A 99 9.42 6.30 6.60
C ALA A 99 8.84 4.98 6.11
N HIS A 100 8.29 4.17 7.02
CA HIS A 100 7.75 2.86 6.72
C HIS A 100 6.21 2.88 6.79
N ASP A 101 5.49 2.84 5.67
CA ASP A 101 5.97 2.57 4.29
C ASP A 101 5.71 3.70 3.30
N PHE A 102 4.59 4.39 3.44
CA PHE A 102 4.26 5.59 2.66
C PHE A 102 3.93 6.71 3.62
N ALA A 103 4.50 7.89 3.41
CA ALA A 103 4.20 9.06 4.24
C ALA A 103 3.74 10.24 3.39
N TRP A 104 2.57 10.78 3.68
CA TRP A 104 2.10 12.02 3.10
C TRP A 104 2.41 13.18 4.04
N VAL A 105 3.13 14.17 3.53
CA VAL A 105 3.53 15.36 4.27
C VAL A 105 2.54 16.48 3.95
N PHE A 106 1.96 17.08 4.99
CA PHE A 106 1.04 18.21 4.87
C PHE A 106 1.57 19.39 5.69
N VAL A 107 1.44 20.59 5.14
CA VAL A 107 1.73 21.86 5.81
C VAL A 107 0.47 22.70 5.80
N ASP A 108 -0.04 23.05 6.99
CA ASP A 108 -1.35 23.72 7.17
C ASP A 108 -2.47 23.01 6.39
N GLY A 109 -2.49 21.68 6.45
CA GLY A 109 -3.48 20.83 5.77
C GLY A 109 -3.29 20.66 4.25
N LYS A 110 -2.31 21.34 3.63
CA LYS A 110 -1.99 21.20 2.21
C LYS A 110 -0.88 20.19 2.00
N GLN A 111 -1.10 19.21 1.13
CA GLN A 111 -0.08 18.21 0.81
C GLN A 111 1.14 18.85 0.14
N ALA A 112 2.32 18.68 0.75
CA ALA A 112 3.60 19.18 0.27
C ALA A 112 4.39 18.11 -0.51
N GLY A 113 4.16 16.83 -0.22
CA GLY A 113 4.81 15.73 -0.93
C GLY A 113 4.56 14.37 -0.30
N VAL A 114 5.17 13.35 -0.90
CA VAL A 114 5.06 11.94 -0.48
C VAL A 114 6.46 11.37 -0.28
N MET A 115 6.63 10.58 0.76
CA MET A 115 7.79 9.70 0.96
C MET A 115 7.38 8.27 0.62
N ASP A 116 8.25 7.55 -0.09
CA ASP A 116 8.00 6.20 -0.59
C ASP A 116 9.18 5.30 -0.26
N ARG A 117 8.93 4.28 0.57
CA ARG A 117 9.92 3.28 0.95
C ARG A 117 10.52 2.53 -0.23
N ARG A 118 9.73 2.20 -1.26
CA ARG A 118 10.20 1.41 -2.42
C ARG A 118 11.28 2.15 -3.21
N SER A 119 11.16 3.47 -3.27
CA SER A 119 12.08 4.35 -3.99
C SER A 119 13.14 4.98 -3.08
N HIS A 120 13.18 4.60 -1.79
CA HIS A 120 14.01 5.23 -0.76
C HIS A 120 13.89 6.76 -0.71
N LEU A 121 12.71 7.29 -1.07
CA LEU A 121 12.44 8.72 -1.07
C LEU A 121 11.95 9.13 0.31
N PHE A 122 12.88 9.52 1.19
CA PHE A 122 12.60 9.91 2.58
C PHE A 122 12.77 11.42 2.83
N SER A 123 12.51 12.22 1.81
CA SER A 123 12.56 13.67 1.92
C SER A 123 11.54 14.38 1.04
N VAL A 124 10.97 15.47 1.54
CA VAL A 124 10.03 16.35 0.83
C VAL A 124 10.57 17.78 0.83
N SER A 125 10.54 18.43 -0.33
CA SER A 125 10.91 19.86 -0.44
C SER A 125 9.77 20.73 0.10
N LEU A 126 10.10 21.66 1.00
CA LEU A 126 9.17 22.62 1.56
C LEU A 126 9.52 24.03 1.06
N PRO A 127 8.52 24.85 0.71
CA PRO A 127 8.75 26.25 0.36
C PRO A 127 9.22 27.06 1.58
N ALA A 128 9.68 28.29 1.33
CA ALA A 128 9.92 29.25 2.40
C ALA A 128 8.61 29.53 3.17
N ARG A 129 8.73 29.74 4.48
CA ARG A 129 7.62 29.89 5.42
C ARG A 129 7.81 31.19 6.18
N GLU A 130 6.89 32.14 6.01
CA GLU A 130 6.94 33.44 6.69
C GLU A 130 6.61 33.35 8.18
N LYS A 131 5.78 32.37 8.55
CA LYS A 131 5.34 32.09 9.92
C LYS A 131 5.46 30.60 10.23
N ALA A 132 5.34 30.26 11.51
CA ALA A 132 5.22 28.87 11.91
C ALA A 132 3.96 28.25 11.28
N ALA A 133 4.06 27.00 10.83
CA ALA A 133 2.98 26.25 10.18
C ALA A 133 2.81 24.86 10.80
N GLN A 134 1.60 24.31 10.84
CA GLN A 134 1.39 22.96 11.33
C GLN A 134 1.98 21.96 10.32
N LEU A 135 2.76 21.00 10.81
CA LEU A 135 3.25 19.86 10.04
C LEU A 135 2.52 18.62 10.47
N ASP A 136 2.00 17.91 9.47
CA ASP A 136 1.35 16.62 9.60
C ASP A 136 2.06 15.63 8.68
N ILE A 137 2.48 14.49 9.22
CA ILE A 137 3.07 13.39 8.46
C ILE A 137 2.19 12.16 8.69
N LEU A 138 1.31 11.84 7.73
CA LEU A 138 0.47 10.65 7.80
C LEU A 138 1.24 9.48 7.22
N VAL A 139 1.56 8.48 8.04
CA VAL A 139 2.28 7.28 7.62
C VAL A 139 1.32 6.10 7.54
N GLU A 140 1.28 5.41 6.40
CA GLU A 140 0.59 4.13 6.24
C GLU A 140 1.60 2.98 6.35
N ALA A 141 1.30 2.02 7.23
CA ALA A 141 2.01 0.75 7.30
C ALA A 141 1.38 -0.27 6.34
N MET A 142 2.17 -0.71 5.35
CA MET A 142 1.87 -1.89 4.56
C MET A 142 2.25 -3.17 5.32
N GLY A 143 2.35 -4.30 4.62
CA GLY A 143 2.75 -5.56 5.25
C GLY A 143 4.17 -5.48 5.83
N HIS A 144 4.39 -6.14 6.97
CA HIS A 144 5.74 -6.40 7.46
C HIS A 144 6.48 -7.30 6.46
N VAL A 145 7.76 -7.01 6.22
CA VAL A 145 8.61 -7.87 5.37
C VAL A 145 8.62 -9.29 5.93
N ASN A 146 8.37 -10.29 5.08
CA ASN A 146 8.17 -11.69 5.47
C ASN A 146 9.31 -12.64 5.04
N PHE A 147 10.42 -12.10 4.54
CA PHE A 147 11.55 -12.87 4.04
C PHE A 147 12.89 -12.14 4.26
N GLY A 148 13.96 -12.89 4.49
CA GLY A 148 15.32 -12.36 4.60
C GLY A 148 15.67 -11.78 5.96
N LYS A 149 16.70 -10.93 6.00
CA LYS A 149 17.16 -10.23 7.23
C LYS A 149 16.28 -9.02 7.56
N GLU A 150 15.52 -8.58 6.57
CA GLU A 150 14.67 -7.41 6.56
C GLU A 150 13.36 -7.63 7.33
N ILE A 151 13.11 -8.83 7.87
CA ILE A 151 11.96 -9.16 8.74
C ILE A 151 11.89 -8.32 10.02
N HIS A 152 13.01 -7.66 10.40
CA HIS A 152 13.03 -6.67 11.48
C HIS A 152 12.45 -5.33 11.00
N ASP A 153 11.16 -5.35 10.71
CA ASP A 153 10.49 -4.31 9.93
C ASP A 153 9.59 -3.37 10.75
N ARG A 154 10.20 -2.52 11.60
CA ARG A 154 9.44 -1.51 12.35
C ARG A 154 8.73 -0.54 11.41
N LYS A 155 7.50 -0.15 11.76
CA LYS A 155 6.65 0.75 10.96
C LYS A 155 6.60 2.16 11.53
N GLY A 156 6.16 3.13 10.72
CA GLY A 156 6.10 4.54 11.10
C GLY A 156 7.34 5.32 10.70
N LEU A 157 7.70 6.33 11.49
CA LEU A 157 8.92 7.13 11.25
C LEU A 157 10.10 6.56 12.04
N MET A 158 11.26 6.47 11.38
CA MET A 158 12.52 6.08 12.01
C MET A 158 13.44 7.30 12.13
N GLY A 159 13.93 7.51 13.35
CA GLY A 159 14.93 8.53 13.65
C GLY A 159 14.37 9.95 13.65
N PRO A 160 15.26 10.96 13.78
CA PRO A 160 14.85 12.35 13.86
C PRO A 160 14.18 12.81 12.57
N VAL A 161 13.21 13.72 12.71
CA VAL A 161 12.70 14.52 11.62
C VAL A 161 13.54 15.79 11.54
N GLU A 162 14.13 16.06 10.38
CA GLU A 162 15.10 17.13 10.18
C GLU A 162 14.66 18.09 9.08
N LEU A 163 14.99 19.37 9.26
CA LEU A 163 14.95 20.37 8.21
C LEU A 163 16.38 20.63 7.72
N VAL A 164 16.62 20.39 6.44
CA VAL A 164 17.90 20.66 5.78
C VAL A 164 17.73 21.88 4.88
N ALA A 165 18.32 23.00 5.28
CA ALA A 165 18.34 24.26 4.53
C ALA A 165 19.80 24.64 4.24
N GLU A 166 20.16 24.69 2.95
CA GLU A 166 21.54 24.94 2.50
C GLU A 166 22.57 24.00 3.16
N LYS A 167 23.37 24.52 4.10
CA LYS A 167 24.38 23.78 4.88
C LYS A 167 23.96 23.48 6.32
N ASN A 168 22.77 23.94 6.74
CA ASN A 168 22.27 23.79 8.10
C ASN A 168 21.25 22.65 8.15
N THR A 169 21.41 21.78 9.15
CA THR A 169 20.43 20.75 9.51
C THR A 169 19.89 21.05 10.90
N THR A 170 18.58 21.17 11.01
CA THR A 170 17.89 21.40 12.28
C THR A 170 16.96 20.23 12.56
N LYS A 171 17.15 19.54 13.69
CA LYS A 171 16.20 18.53 14.17
C LYS A 171 14.94 19.21 14.69
N LEU A 172 13.77 18.68 14.32
CA LEU A 172 12.48 19.09 14.87
C LEU A 172 12.23 18.34 16.18
N GLU A 173 12.51 18.98 17.30
CA GLU A 173 12.32 18.44 18.66
C GLU A 173 11.21 19.17 19.42
N GLY A 174 10.57 18.45 20.34
CA GLY A 174 9.52 18.98 21.20
C GLY A 174 8.14 19.07 20.52
N ASN A 175 7.10 19.05 21.34
CA ASN A 175 5.69 19.28 20.93
C ASN A 175 5.18 18.34 19.82
N TRP A 176 5.68 17.11 19.77
CA TRP A 176 5.13 16.10 18.87
C TRP A 176 3.85 15.51 19.44
N GLN A 177 2.89 15.25 18.55
CA GLN A 177 1.68 14.51 18.82
C GLN A 177 1.59 13.35 17.83
N ALA A 178 1.54 12.12 18.32
CA ALA A 178 1.24 10.96 17.51
C ALA A 178 -0.23 10.57 17.66
N PHE A 179 -0.89 10.30 16.55
CA PHE A 179 -2.28 9.83 16.50
C PHE A 179 -2.31 8.44 15.87
N PRO A 180 -2.29 7.36 16.67
CA PRO A 180 -2.44 5.99 16.19
C PRO A 180 -3.81 5.76 15.53
N LEU A 181 -3.83 5.29 14.29
CA LEU A 181 -5.04 4.94 13.53
C LEU A 181 -5.01 3.42 13.25
N PRO A 182 -5.42 2.56 14.20
CA PRO A 182 -5.33 1.10 14.04
C PRO A 182 -6.23 0.54 12.93
N LEU A 183 -7.25 1.29 12.51
CA LEU A 183 -8.28 0.90 11.54
C LEU A 183 -9.10 -0.32 11.98
N ASP A 184 -9.32 -0.44 13.29
CA ASP A 184 -10.16 -1.47 13.90
C ASP A 184 -11.64 -1.05 13.99
N ASP A 185 -12.50 -1.99 14.36
CA ASP A 185 -13.94 -1.77 14.46
C ASP A 185 -14.29 -0.61 15.39
N LYS A 186 -13.53 -0.44 16.48
CA LYS A 186 -13.75 0.65 17.45
C LYS A 186 -13.48 2.01 16.81
N GLN A 187 -12.40 2.13 16.04
CA GLN A 187 -12.10 3.34 15.30
C GLN A 187 -13.19 3.62 14.25
N LEU A 188 -13.53 2.63 13.42
CA LEU A 188 -14.53 2.78 12.36
C LEU A 188 -15.90 3.19 12.92
N ALA A 189 -16.32 2.62 14.05
CA ALA A 189 -17.58 2.95 14.72
C ALA A 189 -17.61 4.37 15.32
N SER A 190 -16.45 4.99 15.56
CA SER A 190 -16.35 6.35 16.13
C SER A 190 -16.26 7.47 15.08
N LEU A 191 -16.21 7.10 13.79
CA LEU A 191 -16.15 8.06 12.69
C LEU A 191 -17.41 8.93 12.65
N LYS A 192 -17.19 10.24 12.50
CA LYS A 192 -18.23 11.26 12.35
C LYS A 192 -18.54 11.44 10.87
N TRP A 193 -19.56 10.72 10.42
CA TRP A 193 -20.03 10.75 9.04
C TRP A 193 -20.79 12.04 8.72
N LYS A 194 -20.47 12.62 7.56
CA LYS A 194 -21.19 13.74 6.94
C LYS A 194 -21.53 13.41 5.49
N ALA A 195 -22.43 14.17 4.89
CA ALA A 195 -22.72 14.03 3.46
C ALA A 195 -21.41 14.13 2.64
N ALA A 196 -21.28 13.29 1.61
CA ALA A 196 -20.08 13.24 0.79
C ALA A 196 -19.88 14.54 0.01
N GLU A 197 -18.72 15.14 0.21
CA GLU A 197 -18.21 16.24 -0.60
C GLU A 197 -16.91 15.79 -1.29
N PRO A 198 -16.52 16.44 -2.40
CA PRO A 198 -15.19 16.23 -2.98
C PRO A 198 -14.10 16.60 -1.97
N ILE A 199 -13.50 15.59 -1.34
CA ILE A 199 -12.38 15.75 -0.42
C ILE A 199 -11.08 15.53 -1.17
N LYS A 200 -10.14 16.47 -1.04
CA LYS A 200 -8.76 16.27 -1.45
C LYS A 200 -7.96 15.75 -0.26
N GLY A 201 -7.37 14.56 -0.39
CA GLY A 201 -6.57 13.94 0.66
C GLY A 201 -7.33 12.86 1.46
N PRO A 202 -6.77 12.44 2.61
CA PRO A 202 -7.15 11.21 3.29
C PRO A 202 -8.54 11.30 3.95
N ALA A 203 -9.45 10.41 3.57
CA ALA A 203 -10.79 10.35 4.11
C ALA A 203 -11.38 8.93 4.10
N PHE A 204 -12.28 8.67 5.04
CA PHE A 204 -13.17 7.53 4.98
C PHE A 204 -14.41 7.90 4.15
N TYR A 205 -14.91 6.93 3.39
CA TYR A 205 -16.12 7.00 2.58
C TYR A 205 -17.05 5.87 3.00
N ARG A 206 -18.36 6.12 3.04
CA ARG A 206 -19.37 5.11 3.37
C ARG A 206 -20.56 5.17 2.41
N GLY A 207 -21.10 4.00 2.13
CA GLY A 207 -22.29 3.84 1.31
C GLY A 207 -22.91 2.47 1.51
N THR A 208 -24.05 2.25 0.87
CA THR A 208 -24.77 0.98 0.95
C THR A 208 -25.25 0.54 -0.43
N PHE A 209 -25.40 -0.78 -0.59
CA PHE A 209 -26.05 -1.38 -1.75
C PHE A 209 -27.00 -2.49 -1.29
N ALA A 210 -28.03 -2.77 -2.09
CA ALA A 210 -29.00 -3.81 -1.79
C ALA A 210 -28.72 -5.08 -2.60
N MET A 211 -28.88 -6.25 -1.98
CA MET A 211 -28.79 -7.56 -2.64
C MET A 211 -29.97 -8.44 -2.27
N GLU A 212 -30.63 -9.03 -3.26
CA GLU A 212 -31.69 -10.03 -3.01
C GLU A 212 -31.10 -11.43 -2.78
N ASN A 213 -30.14 -11.81 -3.63
CA ASN A 213 -29.49 -13.13 -3.59
C ASN A 213 -27.97 -12.94 -3.52
N PRO A 214 -27.38 -12.92 -2.31
CA PRO A 214 -25.94 -12.85 -2.14
C PRO A 214 -25.22 -14.02 -2.86
N ALA A 215 -24.20 -13.68 -3.63
CA ALA A 215 -23.28 -14.60 -4.30
C ALA A 215 -21.92 -13.90 -4.42
N ASP A 216 -20.86 -14.62 -4.77
CA ASP A 216 -19.53 -14.03 -4.88
C ASP A 216 -19.51 -12.87 -5.90
N THR A 217 -18.66 -11.87 -5.69
CA THR A 217 -18.48 -10.77 -6.65
C THR A 217 -17.08 -10.19 -6.53
N PHE A 218 -16.70 -9.31 -7.46
CA PHE A 218 -15.43 -8.62 -7.47
C PHE A 218 -15.69 -7.11 -7.49
N LEU A 219 -15.47 -6.43 -6.37
CA LEU A 219 -15.70 -4.99 -6.27
C LEU A 219 -14.66 -4.25 -7.11
N ASP A 220 -15.10 -3.49 -8.12
CA ASP A 220 -14.26 -2.63 -8.94
C ASP A 220 -13.82 -1.41 -8.15
N LEU A 221 -12.51 -1.33 -7.93
CA LEU A 221 -11.86 -0.27 -7.17
C LEU A 221 -11.08 0.68 -8.08
N SER A 222 -11.30 0.61 -9.39
CA SER A 222 -10.54 1.39 -10.38
C SER A 222 -10.64 2.90 -10.17
N ASN A 223 -11.71 3.39 -9.55
CA ASN A 223 -11.92 4.81 -9.26
C ASN A 223 -11.23 5.30 -7.98
N TRP A 224 -10.73 4.39 -7.14
CA TRP A 224 -10.16 4.66 -5.82
C TRP A 224 -8.64 4.75 -5.91
N GLY A 225 -8.03 5.56 -5.05
CA GLY A 225 -6.61 5.86 -5.03
C GLY A 225 -5.78 4.81 -4.31
N LYS A 226 -5.64 4.93 -2.99
CA LYS A 226 -4.88 3.98 -2.16
C LYS A 226 -5.50 3.88 -0.77
N GLY A 227 -5.63 2.69 -0.22
CA GLY A 227 -6.10 2.52 1.16
C GLY A 227 -6.69 1.15 1.43
N VAL A 228 -7.85 1.07 2.09
CA VAL A 228 -8.44 -0.18 2.59
C VAL A 228 -9.97 -0.15 2.46
N ILE A 229 -10.57 -1.29 2.12
CA ILE A 229 -12.02 -1.48 2.01
C ILE A 229 -12.53 -2.47 3.05
N TRP A 230 -13.71 -2.18 3.61
CA TRP A 230 -14.50 -3.07 4.46
C TRP A 230 -15.89 -3.24 3.88
N VAL A 231 -16.45 -4.45 4.02
CA VAL A 231 -17.85 -4.75 3.67
C VAL A 231 -18.50 -5.44 4.86
N ASN A 232 -19.59 -4.87 5.37
CA ASN A 232 -20.30 -5.36 6.56
C ASN A 232 -19.35 -5.63 7.76
N GLY A 233 -18.33 -4.80 7.96
CA GLY A 233 -17.33 -4.96 9.02
C GLY A 233 -16.15 -5.87 8.67
N HIS A 234 -16.21 -6.64 7.58
CA HIS A 234 -15.07 -7.47 7.15
C HIS A 234 -14.04 -6.64 6.39
N CYS A 235 -12.80 -6.58 6.89
CA CYS A 235 -11.66 -5.99 6.18
C CYS A 235 -11.32 -6.84 4.96
N LEU A 236 -11.61 -6.31 3.77
CA LEU A 236 -11.63 -7.08 2.53
C LEU A 236 -10.29 -7.06 1.82
N ALA A 237 -9.76 -5.86 1.58
CA ALA A 237 -8.55 -5.69 0.79
C ALA A 237 -7.88 -4.35 1.05
N ARG A 238 -6.59 -4.29 0.75
CA ARG A 238 -5.91 -3.02 0.47
C ARG A 238 -6.17 -2.63 -0.98
N ILE A 239 -6.23 -1.34 -1.23
CA ILE A 239 -6.48 -0.74 -2.55
C ILE A 239 -5.24 0.01 -2.98
N TRP A 240 -4.87 -0.10 -4.25
CA TRP A 240 -3.93 0.81 -4.88
C TRP A 240 -4.15 0.89 -6.40
N ASN A 241 -4.43 2.10 -6.88
CA ASN A 241 -4.75 2.38 -8.28
C ASN A 241 -3.66 1.98 -9.27
N ILE A 242 -2.39 1.90 -8.87
CA ILE A 242 -1.28 1.51 -9.77
C ILE A 242 -1.38 0.05 -10.24
N GLY A 243 -2.15 -0.79 -9.55
CA GLY A 243 -2.36 -2.20 -9.90
C GLY A 243 -1.22 -3.14 -9.50
N PRO A 244 -1.16 -4.35 -10.10
CA PRO A 244 -1.98 -4.81 -11.22
C PRO A 244 -3.42 -5.19 -10.86
N THR A 245 -3.69 -5.48 -9.58
CA THR A 245 -5.03 -5.80 -9.08
C THR A 245 -5.88 -4.54 -8.96
N GLN A 246 -7.07 -4.56 -9.57
CA GLN A 246 -8.04 -3.44 -9.55
C GLN A 246 -9.40 -3.81 -8.96
N THR A 247 -9.58 -5.08 -8.58
CA THR A 247 -10.80 -5.57 -7.93
C THR A 247 -10.49 -6.24 -6.60
N ALA A 248 -11.39 -6.13 -5.63
CA ALA A 248 -11.36 -6.93 -4.41
C ALA A 248 -12.42 -8.04 -4.48
N TYR A 249 -12.01 -9.29 -4.30
CA TYR A 249 -12.95 -10.41 -4.18
C TYR A 249 -13.80 -10.29 -2.92
N LEU A 250 -15.12 -10.25 -3.08
CA LEU A 250 -16.11 -10.22 -2.00
C LEU A 250 -16.87 -11.56 -1.97
N PRO A 251 -16.60 -12.41 -0.96
CA PRO A 251 -17.35 -13.64 -0.76
C PRO A 251 -18.83 -13.35 -0.53
N GLY A 252 -19.71 -14.10 -1.19
CA GLY A 252 -21.16 -14.02 -1.00
C GLY A 252 -21.57 -14.27 0.45
N ALA A 253 -20.80 -15.08 1.17
CA ALA A 253 -20.98 -15.36 2.60
C ALA A 253 -20.77 -14.13 3.52
N TRP A 254 -20.10 -13.07 3.05
CA TRP A 254 -19.91 -11.81 3.78
C TRP A 254 -20.97 -10.77 3.43
N MET A 255 -21.88 -11.12 2.52
CA MET A 255 -23.04 -10.32 2.17
C MET A 255 -24.31 -10.89 2.79
N LYS A 256 -25.29 -10.01 2.96
CA LYS A 256 -26.63 -10.35 3.46
C LYS A 256 -27.70 -9.92 2.47
N LYS A 257 -28.84 -10.61 2.53
CA LYS A 257 -30.05 -10.14 1.85
C LYS A 257 -30.45 -8.76 2.40
N GLY A 258 -30.82 -7.84 1.51
CA GLY A 258 -31.11 -6.44 1.84
C GLY A 258 -29.87 -5.55 1.77
N GLY A 259 -29.80 -4.55 2.64
CA GLY A 259 -28.73 -3.53 2.63
C GLY A 259 -27.40 -4.04 3.16
N ASN A 260 -26.32 -3.78 2.43
CA ASN A 260 -24.94 -4.09 2.78
C ASN A 260 -24.14 -2.79 2.89
N GLU A 261 -23.33 -2.66 3.92
CA GLU A 261 -22.49 -1.47 4.15
C GLU A 261 -21.12 -1.66 3.52
N VAL A 262 -20.61 -0.60 2.88
CA VAL A 262 -19.23 -0.51 2.42
C VAL A 262 -18.57 0.71 3.03
N ILE A 263 -17.39 0.53 3.60
CA ILE A 263 -16.52 1.60 4.07
C ILE A 263 -15.20 1.51 3.30
N ILE A 264 -14.68 2.64 2.84
CA ILE A 264 -13.34 2.73 2.24
C ILE A 264 -12.56 3.85 2.91
N LEU A 265 -11.35 3.56 3.38
CA LEU A 265 -10.32 4.57 3.59
C LEU A 265 -9.61 4.81 2.25
N ASP A 266 -9.65 6.04 1.75
CA ASP A 266 -8.86 6.47 0.60
C ASP A 266 -7.88 7.57 1.04
N LEU A 267 -6.59 7.36 0.82
CA LEU A 267 -5.49 8.22 1.25
C LEU A 267 -5.12 9.27 0.21
N LEU A 268 -5.58 9.14 -1.04
CA LEU A 268 -5.28 10.06 -2.14
C LEU A 268 -6.48 10.92 -2.53
N GLY A 269 -7.68 10.39 -2.33
CA GLY A 269 -8.93 10.90 -2.86
C GLY A 269 -9.33 10.14 -4.13
N PRO A 270 -10.56 9.62 -4.22
CA PRO A 270 -11.02 8.90 -5.39
C PRO A 270 -11.28 9.84 -6.56
N THR A 271 -11.12 9.34 -7.78
CA THR A 271 -11.56 10.04 -9.01
C THR A 271 -13.09 10.17 -9.07
N ALA A 272 -13.79 9.16 -8.55
CA ALA A 272 -15.23 9.16 -8.30
C ALA A 272 -15.54 8.22 -7.13
N PRO A 273 -16.35 8.61 -6.13
CA PRO A 273 -16.69 7.77 -4.98
C PRO A 273 -17.77 6.74 -5.35
N THR A 274 -17.47 5.88 -6.32
CA THR A 274 -18.38 4.86 -6.86
C THR A 274 -17.71 3.49 -6.88
N ILE A 275 -18.52 2.46 -6.70
CA ILE A 275 -18.11 1.04 -6.76
C ILE A 275 -19.16 0.28 -7.56
N ALA A 276 -18.74 -0.76 -8.28
CA ALA A 276 -19.60 -1.76 -8.87
C ALA A 276 -19.09 -3.16 -8.51
N GLY A 277 -19.97 -4.15 -8.51
CA GLY A 277 -19.61 -5.56 -8.38
C GLY A 277 -19.54 -6.21 -9.76
N LEU A 278 -18.41 -6.83 -10.08
CA LEU A 278 -18.17 -7.51 -11.34
C LEU A 278 -18.26 -9.03 -11.14
N GLU A 279 -18.56 -9.75 -12.22
CA GLU A 279 -18.54 -11.21 -12.22
C GLU A 279 -17.14 -11.80 -12.39
N LYS A 280 -16.14 -10.99 -12.77
CA LYS A 280 -14.76 -11.43 -12.99
C LYS A 280 -13.77 -10.43 -12.38
N PRO A 281 -12.63 -10.90 -11.87
CA PRO A 281 -11.61 -10.02 -11.32
C PRO A 281 -10.82 -9.31 -12.42
N ILE A 282 -10.19 -8.19 -12.05
CA ILE A 282 -9.18 -7.49 -12.84
C ILE A 282 -7.87 -7.60 -12.05
N LEU A 283 -6.95 -8.47 -12.48
CA LEU A 283 -5.71 -8.80 -11.77
C LEU A 283 -4.44 -8.39 -12.52
N ASP A 284 -4.58 -7.80 -13.70
CA ASP A 284 -3.53 -7.63 -14.71
C ASP A 284 -3.49 -6.20 -15.31
N LYS A 285 -4.11 -5.22 -14.63
CA LYS A 285 -4.18 -3.84 -15.11
C LYS A 285 -3.25 -2.93 -14.32
N LEU A 286 -2.07 -2.67 -14.88
CA LEU A 286 -1.10 -1.70 -14.37
C LEU A 286 -1.46 -0.28 -14.81
N ARG A 287 -1.21 0.68 -13.92
CA ARG A 287 -1.35 2.13 -14.13
C ARG A 287 -0.12 2.86 -13.57
N PRO A 288 1.07 2.63 -14.16
CA PRO A 288 2.32 3.20 -13.65
C PRO A 288 2.34 4.73 -13.65
N GLU A 289 1.53 5.37 -14.50
CA GLU A 289 1.35 6.82 -14.55
C GLU A 289 0.74 7.42 -13.27
N LEU A 290 0.19 6.57 -12.39
CA LEU A 290 -0.37 6.95 -11.09
C LEU A 290 0.58 6.68 -9.93
N ASP A 291 1.77 6.12 -10.20
CA ASP A 291 2.76 5.82 -9.17
C ASP A 291 3.45 7.12 -8.68
N PHE A 292 3.83 7.15 -7.40
CA PHE A 292 4.57 8.26 -6.79
C PHE A 292 6.05 8.28 -7.21
N ALA A 293 6.59 7.12 -7.61
CA ALA A 293 7.95 7.03 -8.11
C ALA A 293 8.07 7.78 -9.44
N SER A 294 9.07 8.64 -9.59
CA SER A 294 9.24 9.40 -10.83
C SER A 294 9.51 8.45 -12.00
N ASP A 295 8.75 8.61 -13.08
CA ASP A 295 9.00 7.93 -14.34
C ASP A 295 10.41 8.21 -14.86
N ALA A 296 11.08 7.14 -15.26
CA ALA A 296 12.29 7.08 -16.06
C ALA A 296 13.61 7.54 -15.39
N THR A 297 14.39 6.55 -14.96
CA THR A 297 15.85 6.67 -15.12
C THR A 297 16.10 6.98 -16.61
N PRO A 298 16.88 8.01 -16.97
CA PRO A 298 17.16 8.31 -18.36
C PRO A 298 17.72 7.06 -19.06
N LYS A 299 17.28 6.79 -20.30
CA LYS A 299 17.93 5.76 -21.12
C LYS A 299 19.38 6.21 -21.34
N THR A 300 20.32 5.52 -20.72
CA THR A 300 21.75 5.76 -20.88
C THR A 300 22.37 4.65 -21.72
N THR A 301 23.39 5.01 -22.50
CA THR A 301 24.20 4.04 -23.23
C THR A 301 25.40 3.68 -22.36
N LEU A 302 25.59 2.39 -22.08
CA LEU A 302 26.77 1.90 -21.38
C LEU A 302 28.01 2.06 -22.29
N VAL A 303 29.03 2.75 -21.80
CA VAL A 303 30.31 2.93 -22.50
C VAL A 303 31.41 2.25 -21.68
N LEU A 304 31.99 1.19 -22.21
CA LEU A 304 33.06 0.41 -21.57
C LEU A 304 34.44 0.61 -22.23
N ASP A 305 34.55 1.52 -23.20
CA ASP A 305 35.81 1.78 -23.90
C ASP A 305 36.89 2.23 -22.91
N GLY A 306 38.03 1.54 -22.94
CA GLY A 306 39.14 1.77 -22.01
C GLY A 306 38.94 1.20 -20.60
N VAL A 307 37.78 0.64 -20.27
CA VAL A 307 37.54 -0.04 -18.99
C VAL A 307 38.18 -1.43 -19.03
N LYS A 308 39.19 -1.64 -18.18
CA LYS A 308 39.84 -2.94 -18.04
C LYS A 308 39.01 -3.84 -17.12
N PRO A 309 38.60 -5.04 -17.55
CA PRO A 309 37.86 -5.95 -16.69
C PRO A 309 38.77 -6.50 -15.59
N VAL A 310 38.23 -6.58 -14.38
CA VAL A 310 38.91 -7.18 -13.23
C VAL A 310 39.12 -8.69 -13.41
N TYR A 311 38.17 -9.36 -14.08
CA TYR A 311 38.19 -10.78 -14.34
C TYR A 311 37.61 -11.07 -15.72
N LYS A 312 38.18 -12.07 -16.42
CA LYS A 312 37.65 -12.62 -17.67
C LYS A 312 37.56 -14.14 -17.52
N GLY A 313 36.43 -14.72 -17.89
CA GLY A 313 36.21 -16.16 -17.77
C GLY A 313 35.00 -16.63 -18.57
N THR A 314 34.65 -17.90 -18.42
CA THR A 314 33.49 -18.54 -19.06
C THR A 314 32.76 -19.37 -18.01
N PHE A 315 31.43 -19.28 -17.97
CA PHE A 315 30.62 -20.12 -17.10
C PHE A 315 30.49 -21.53 -17.69
N ALA A 316 30.54 -22.54 -16.82
CA ALA A 316 30.19 -23.90 -17.20
C ALA A 316 28.69 -24.00 -17.58
N PRO A 317 28.29 -24.91 -18.47
CA PRO A 317 26.88 -25.17 -18.73
C PRO A 317 26.21 -25.82 -17.50
N GLY A 318 24.91 -25.57 -17.31
CA GLY A 318 24.11 -26.19 -16.24
C GLY A 318 23.32 -25.19 -15.40
N SER A 319 22.53 -25.70 -14.44
CA SER A 319 21.71 -24.90 -13.53
C SER A 319 22.36 -24.61 -12.18
N ASP A 320 23.55 -25.17 -11.94
CA ASP A 320 24.21 -25.06 -10.65
C ASP A 320 24.79 -23.66 -10.43
N VAL A 321 24.76 -23.22 -9.17
CA VAL A 321 25.40 -21.97 -8.75
C VAL A 321 26.91 -22.08 -8.97
N GLN A 322 27.48 -21.11 -9.68
CA GLN A 322 28.91 -21.05 -9.95
C GLN A 322 29.57 -19.94 -9.16
N VAL A 323 30.61 -20.29 -8.40
CA VAL A 323 31.37 -19.34 -7.59
C VAL A 323 32.65 -18.97 -8.31
N VAL A 324 32.75 -17.71 -8.74
CA VAL A 324 33.97 -17.15 -9.32
C VAL A 324 34.74 -16.40 -8.23
N LYS A 325 35.93 -16.90 -7.88
CA LYS A 325 36.84 -16.19 -6.97
C LYS A 325 37.73 -15.25 -7.78
N LEU A 326 37.69 -13.97 -7.45
CA LEU A 326 38.62 -13.00 -8.02
C LEU A 326 40.05 -13.30 -7.52
N PRO A 327 41.08 -13.11 -8.36
CA PRO A 327 42.46 -13.43 -7.99
C PRO A 327 43.00 -12.54 -6.86
N GLN A 328 42.42 -11.35 -6.69
CA GLN A 328 42.77 -10.41 -5.63
C GLN A 328 41.56 -9.54 -5.28
N PRO A 329 41.51 -8.98 -4.06
CA PRO A 329 40.51 -7.98 -3.69
C PRO A 329 40.57 -6.76 -4.62
N VAL A 330 39.40 -6.30 -5.05
CA VAL A 330 39.26 -5.05 -5.83
C VAL A 330 38.31 -4.10 -5.13
N LYS A 331 38.54 -2.79 -5.31
CA LYS A 331 37.67 -1.74 -4.76
C LYS A 331 36.92 -1.07 -5.91
N GLY A 332 35.61 -0.93 -5.76
CA GLY A 332 34.75 -0.25 -6.71
C GLY A 332 33.44 0.17 -6.05
N LYS A 333 32.79 1.20 -6.60
CA LYS A 333 31.43 1.61 -6.21
C LYS A 333 30.35 0.96 -7.09
N GLN A 334 30.76 0.35 -8.21
CA GLN A 334 29.90 -0.23 -9.23
C GLN A 334 30.49 -1.58 -9.64
N PHE A 335 29.61 -2.53 -9.94
CA PHE A 335 29.93 -3.83 -10.51
C PHE A 335 29.20 -3.92 -11.85
N CYS A 336 29.96 -4.12 -12.92
CA CYS A 336 29.48 -4.31 -14.28
C CYS A 336 30.08 -5.62 -14.81
#